data_AF-A0A2S9XEI4-F1
#
_entry.id   AF-A0A2S9XEI4-F1
#
_cell.length_a   1.000
_cell.length_b   1.000
_cell.length_c   1.000
_cell.angle_alpha   90.00
_cell.angle_beta   90.00
_cell.angle_gamma   90.00
#
_symmetry.space_group_name_H-M   'P 1'
#
loop_
_entity.id
_entity.type
_entity.pdbx_description
1 polymer ?
#
loop_
_entity_poly.entity_id
_entity_poly.type
_entity_poly.pdbx_seq_one_letter_code
_entity_poly.pdbx_strand_id
1 'polypeptide(L)'
;MTNLISDSTRRLLDDMDPKVRAEIERGVAENSVRAPGFELTLEEEINLAKAVKAVAAVDGLSREEMTGLKFLMIMSALPYDIQQHVVEFELDRVTLEDASGLFPPGSQKACYLLSGATTVAAMDGLSAQEEASARELGAQLELADKLVNVLIAEARATGMAMRKGDHELVDELKRLRAALFGYV
;
A
#
# COMPACT_ATOMS: atom_id res chain seq x y z
N MET A 1 3.93 19.10 -12.00
CA MET A 1 3.71 17.83 -12.72
C MET A 1 2.42 17.22 -12.23
N THR A 2 1.64 16.60 -13.10
CA THR A 2 0.39 15.92 -12.75
C THR A 2 0.71 14.50 -12.29
N ASN A 3 0.19 14.10 -11.12
CA ASN A 3 0.43 12.77 -10.56
C ASN A 3 -0.60 11.79 -11.14
N LEU A 4 -0.14 10.81 -11.91
CA LEU A 4 -1.04 9.91 -12.66
C LEU A 4 -1.94 9.06 -11.75
N ILE A 5 -1.44 8.70 -10.56
CA ILE A 5 -2.20 7.94 -9.57
C ILE A 5 -3.33 8.81 -9.03
N SER A 6 -3.00 10.01 -8.51
CA SER A 6 -4.00 10.93 -7.97
C SER A 6 -5.03 11.37 -9.00
N ASP A 7 -4.62 11.65 -10.24
CA ASP A 7 -5.55 12.10 -11.30
C ASP A 7 -6.51 11.00 -11.73
N SER A 8 -6.05 9.74 -11.76
CA SER A 8 -6.91 8.59 -12.00
C SER A 8 -7.94 8.43 -10.88
N THR A 9 -7.52 8.57 -9.62
CA THR A 9 -8.42 8.51 -8.46
C THR A 9 -9.41 9.66 -8.43
N ARG A 10 -8.97 10.89 -8.71
CA ARG A 10 -9.85 12.07 -8.75
C ARG A 10 -10.96 11.89 -9.78
N ARG A 11 -10.62 11.44 -11.00
CA ARG A 11 -11.62 11.14 -12.05
C ARG A 11 -12.64 10.11 -11.59
N LEU A 12 -12.18 9.00 -10.99
CA LEU A 12 -13.08 7.99 -10.42
C LEU A 12 -14.06 8.62 -9.41
N LEU A 13 -13.54 9.43 -8.48
CA LEU A 13 -14.36 10.03 -7.41
C LEU A 13 -15.27 11.16 -7.90
N ASP A 14 -14.90 11.87 -8.96
CA ASP A 14 -15.70 12.91 -9.59
C ASP A 14 -16.86 12.33 -10.43
N ASP A 15 -16.66 11.14 -11.01
CA ASP A 15 -17.68 10.42 -11.79
C ASP A 15 -18.70 9.66 -10.91
N MET A 16 -18.46 9.55 -9.60
CA MET A 16 -19.36 8.86 -8.67
C MET A 16 -20.59 9.71 -8.31
N ASP A 17 -21.73 9.04 -8.14
CA ASP A 17 -22.89 9.67 -7.51
C ASP A 17 -22.52 10.17 -6.10
N PRO A 18 -22.80 11.43 -5.74
CA PRO A 18 -22.38 12.00 -4.46
C PRO A 18 -22.89 11.26 -3.23
N LYS A 19 -24.08 10.63 -3.29
CA LYS A 19 -24.61 9.86 -2.16
C LYS A 19 -23.87 8.54 -2.02
N VAL A 20 -23.64 7.85 -3.13
CA VAL A 20 -22.85 6.62 -3.17
C VAL A 20 -21.43 6.88 -2.67
N ARG A 21 -20.79 7.96 -3.14
CA ARG A 21 -19.46 8.36 -2.65
C ARG A 21 -19.45 8.57 -1.14
N ALA A 22 -20.40 9.33 -0.59
CA ALA A 22 -20.46 9.58 0.85
C ALA A 22 -20.72 8.31 1.68
N GLU A 23 -21.47 7.35 1.16
CA GLU A 23 -21.66 6.04 1.79
C GLU A 23 -20.36 5.22 1.80
N ILE A 24 -19.64 5.20 0.68
CA ILE A 24 -18.35 4.50 0.58
C ILE A 24 -17.30 5.16 1.48
N GLU A 25 -17.21 6.49 1.49
CA GLU A 25 -16.29 7.23 2.37
C GLU A 25 -16.53 6.90 3.84
N ARG A 26 -17.80 6.83 4.26
CA ARG A 26 -18.17 6.37 5.60
C ARG A 26 -17.76 4.92 5.85
N GLY A 27 -18.03 4.03 4.88
CA GLY A 27 -17.66 2.63 4.96
C GLY A 27 -16.15 2.42 5.15
N VAL A 28 -15.32 3.18 4.42
CA VAL A 28 -13.86 3.16 4.57
C VAL A 28 -13.43 3.69 5.94
N ALA A 29 -13.98 4.82 6.37
CA ALA A 29 -13.66 5.40 7.67
C ALA A 29 -14.00 4.46 8.84
N GLU A 30 -15.14 3.77 8.77
CA GLU A 30 -15.62 2.89 9.85
C GLU A 30 -14.98 1.50 9.85
N ASN A 31 -14.60 0.96 8.67
CA ASN A 31 -14.25 -0.45 8.52
C ASN A 31 -12.81 -0.71 8.04
N SER A 32 -12.05 0.31 7.68
CA SER A 32 -10.64 0.13 7.33
C SER A 32 -9.83 -0.32 8.56
N VAL A 33 -8.90 -1.25 8.34
CA VAL A 33 -8.05 -1.80 9.39
C VAL A 33 -6.72 -1.05 9.39
N ARG A 34 -6.61 -0.10 10.31
CA ARG A 34 -5.42 0.74 10.51
C ARG A 34 -4.94 0.68 11.96
N ALA A 35 -3.78 1.27 12.22
CA ALA A 35 -3.29 1.42 13.59
C ALA A 35 -4.28 2.31 14.37
N PRO A 36 -4.46 2.10 15.69
CA PRO A 36 -5.41 2.88 16.47
C PRO A 36 -5.17 4.40 16.32
N GLY A 37 -6.23 5.15 16.01
CA GLY A 37 -6.18 6.60 15.84
C GLY A 37 -5.60 7.09 14.52
N PHE A 38 -5.34 6.19 13.56
CA PHE A 38 -4.89 6.55 12.22
C PHE A 38 -5.94 6.19 11.16
N GLU A 39 -6.27 7.16 10.32
CA GLU A 39 -7.28 7.02 9.28
C GLU A 39 -6.73 7.56 7.96
N LEU A 40 -7.15 6.93 6.86
CA LEU A 40 -6.95 7.42 5.51
C LEU A 40 -8.33 7.74 4.92
N THR A 41 -8.39 8.78 4.10
CA THR A 41 -9.60 9.04 3.32
C THR A 41 -9.78 7.98 2.24
N LEU A 42 -10.98 7.87 1.66
CA LEU A 42 -11.22 7.01 0.50
C LEU A 42 -10.23 7.28 -0.64
N GLU A 43 -9.96 8.56 -0.94
CA GLU A 43 -8.98 8.95 -1.96
C GLU A 43 -7.58 8.43 -1.63
N GLU A 44 -7.16 8.58 -0.37
CA GLU A 44 -5.85 8.12 0.09
C GLU A 44 -5.73 6.60 0.06
N GLU A 45 -6.79 5.86 0.37
CA GLU A 45 -6.81 4.40 0.29
C GLU A 45 -6.67 3.89 -1.15
N ILE A 46 -7.35 4.52 -2.10
CA ILE A 46 -7.24 4.19 -3.53
C ILE A 46 -5.84 4.53 -4.05
N ASN A 47 -5.34 5.71 -3.69
CA ASN A 47 -3.99 6.16 -4.06
C ASN A 47 -2.92 5.22 -3.48
N LEU A 48 -3.06 4.83 -2.21
CA LEU A 48 -2.18 3.87 -1.54
C LEU A 48 -2.17 2.54 -2.31
N ALA A 49 -3.32 1.96 -2.62
CA ALA A 49 -3.39 0.69 -3.31
C ALA A 49 -2.76 0.74 -4.72
N LYS A 50 -2.98 1.80 -5.48
CA LYS A 50 -2.34 2.00 -6.80
C LYS A 50 -0.83 2.18 -6.68
N ALA A 51 -0.35 2.94 -5.69
CA ALA A 51 1.07 3.15 -5.47
C ALA A 51 1.77 1.86 -5.02
N VAL A 52 1.15 1.10 -4.12
CA VAL A 52 1.61 -0.24 -3.72
C VAL A 52 1.75 -1.15 -4.94
N LYS A 53 0.73 -1.19 -5.81
CA LYS A 53 0.77 -1.94 -7.07
C LYS A 53 1.91 -1.50 -7.97
N ALA A 54 2.11 -0.19 -8.14
CA ALA A 54 3.15 0.38 -8.99
C ALA A 54 4.56 0.00 -8.51
N VAL A 55 4.80 0.05 -7.20
CA VAL A 55 6.09 -0.25 -6.60
C VAL A 55 6.38 -1.75 -6.60
N ALA A 56 5.38 -2.58 -6.28
CA ALA A 56 5.53 -4.04 -6.29
C ALA A 56 5.78 -4.56 -7.72
N ALA A 57 5.07 -4.04 -8.72
CA ALA A 57 5.18 -4.51 -10.10
C ALA A 57 6.45 -4.10 -10.86
N VAL A 58 7.53 -3.70 -10.17
CA VAL A 58 8.75 -3.15 -10.80
C VAL A 58 9.48 -4.17 -11.71
N ASP A 59 9.33 -5.47 -11.43
CA ASP A 59 9.80 -6.58 -12.26
C ASP A 59 8.64 -7.46 -12.80
N GLY A 60 7.42 -6.90 -12.79
CA GLY A 60 6.17 -7.59 -13.09
C GLY A 60 5.40 -7.93 -11.82
N LEU A 61 4.09 -8.14 -11.93
CA LEU A 61 3.26 -8.50 -10.78
C LEU A 61 2.82 -9.97 -10.89
N SER A 62 3.22 -10.78 -9.93
CA SER A 62 2.85 -12.18 -9.84
C SER A 62 1.42 -12.38 -9.33
N ARG A 63 0.95 -13.63 -9.36
CA ARG A 63 -0.40 -13.97 -8.90
C ARG A 63 -0.52 -13.82 -7.38
N GLU A 64 0.52 -14.17 -6.66
CA GLU A 64 0.64 -14.11 -5.21
C GLU A 64 0.63 -12.65 -4.74
N GLU A 65 1.41 -11.79 -5.39
CA GLU A 65 1.42 -10.36 -5.12
C GLU A 65 0.07 -9.70 -5.44
N MET A 66 -0.55 -10.04 -6.58
CA MET A 66 -1.91 -9.59 -6.91
C MET A 66 -2.93 -10.03 -5.85
N THR A 67 -2.75 -11.22 -5.26
CA THR A 67 -3.59 -11.69 -4.15
C THR A 67 -3.34 -10.86 -2.90
N GLY A 68 -2.08 -10.55 -2.58
CA GLY A 68 -1.70 -9.65 -1.49
C GLY A 68 -2.28 -8.25 -1.64
N LEU A 69 -2.24 -7.68 -2.86
CA LEU A 69 -2.83 -6.39 -3.18
C LEU A 69 -4.35 -6.39 -2.95
N LYS A 70 -5.05 -7.42 -3.43
CA LYS A 70 -6.51 -7.56 -3.20
C LYS A 70 -6.83 -7.67 -1.71
N PHE A 71 -6.04 -8.43 -0.96
CA PHE A 71 -6.19 -8.50 0.49
C PHE A 71 -6.00 -7.13 1.15
N LEU A 72 -4.99 -6.36 0.74
CA LEU A 72 -4.78 -4.99 1.22
C LEU A 72 -6.00 -4.10 0.96
N MET A 73 -6.62 -4.18 -0.22
CA MET A 73 -7.82 -3.40 -0.52
C MET A 73 -9.05 -3.84 0.29
N ILE A 74 -9.19 -5.14 0.57
CA ILE A 74 -10.23 -5.67 1.48
C ILE A 74 -10.02 -5.11 2.89
N MET A 75 -8.79 -5.11 3.39
CA MET A 75 -8.44 -4.54 4.69
C MET A 75 -8.67 -3.03 4.74
N SER A 76 -8.66 -2.37 3.58
CA SER A 76 -8.94 -0.93 3.42
C SER A 76 -10.44 -0.66 3.20
N ALA A 77 -11.29 -1.69 3.31
CA ALA A 77 -12.73 -1.64 3.11
C ALA A 77 -13.16 -1.07 1.74
N LEU A 78 -12.32 -1.19 0.71
CA LEU A 78 -12.64 -0.71 -0.63
C LEU A 78 -13.72 -1.61 -1.28
N PRO A 79 -14.82 -1.05 -1.81
CA PRO A 79 -15.81 -1.80 -2.56
C PRO A 79 -15.24 -2.44 -3.83
N TYR A 80 -15.90 -3.50 -4.31
CA TYR A 80 -15.44 -4.30 -5.45
C TYR A 80 -15.13 -3.47 -6.71
N ASP A 81 -15.98 -2.51 -7.07
CA ASP A 81 -15.79 -1.69 -8.27
C ASP A 81 -14.53 -0.81 -8.17
N ILE A 82 -14.23 -0.32 -6.96
CA ILE A 82 -13.00 0.43 -6.69
C ILE A 82 -11.78 -0.50 -6.73
N GLN A 83 -11.91 -1.73 -6.22
CA GLN A 83 -10.86 -2.73 -6.33
C GLN A 83 -10.55 -3.06 -7.80
N GLN A 84 -11.57 -3.21 -8.65
CA GLN A 84 -11.38 -3.41 -10.08
C GLN A 84 -10.65 -2.22 -10.72
N HIS A 85 -11.05 -0.99 -10.38
CA HIS A 85 -10.38 0.20 -10.87
C HIS A 85 -8.87 0.22 -10.52
N VAL A 86 -8.47 -0.21 -9.31
CA VAL A 86 -7.05 -0.34 -8.94
C VAL A 86 -6.36 -1.46 -9.72
N VAL A 87 -7.02 -2.61 -9.88
CA VAL A 87 -6.48 -3.77 -10.62
C VAL A 87 -6.29 -3.46 -12.10
N GLU A 88 -7.18 -2.69 -12.70
CA GLU A 88 -7.16 -2.30 -14.12
C GLU A 88 -6.25 -1.09 -14.39
N PHE A 89 -5.85 -0.34 -13.36
CA PHE A 89 -4.98 0.83 -13.52
C PHE A 89 -3.65 0.47 -14.19
N GLU A 90 -3.36 1.09 -15.33
CA GLU A 90 -2.14 0.85 -16.11
C GLU A 90 -0.92 1.53 -15.46
N LEU A 91 0.23 0.84 -15.50
CA LEU A 91 1.47 1.28 -14.84
C LEU A 91 2.54 1.77 -15.81
N ASP A 92 2.29 1.72 -17.12
CA ASP A 92 3.26 1.98 -18.20
C ASP A 92 3.98 3.34 -18.09
N ARG A 93 3.31 4.33 -17.49
CA ARG A 93 3.82 5.71 -17.32
C ARG A 93 3.96 6.12 -15.86
N VAL A 94 3.66 5.24 -14.92
CA VAL A 94 3.71 5.54 -13.48
C VAL A 94 5.16 5.46 -13.03
N THR A 95 5.63 6.52 -12.38
CA THR A 95 6.99 6.62 -11.86
C THR A 95 7.02 6.40 -10.36
N LEU A 96 8.20 6.17 -9.80
CA LEU A 96 8.38 6.12 -8.35
C LEU A 96 8.05 7.48 -7.69
N GLU A 97 8.29 8.58 -8.40
CA GLU A 97 7.94 9.95 -7.96
C GLU A 97 6.42 10.13 -7.86
N ASP A 98 5.63 9.52 -8.77
CA ASP A 98 4.17 9.50 -8.65
C ASP A 98 3.73 8.78 -7.37
N ALA A 99 4.42 7.72 -6.95
CA ALA A 99 4.09 7.01 -5.71
C ALA A 99 4.53 7.80 -4.47
N SER A 100 5.79 8.29 -4.44
CA SER A 100 6.34 8.98 -3.28
C SER A 100 5.71 10.35 -3.04
N GLY A 101 5.24 11.03 -4.09
CA GLY A 101 4.57 12.32 -3.99
C GLY A 101 3.12 12.31 -3.48
N LEU A 102 2.53 11.13 -3.20
CA LEU A 102 1.14 11.02 -2.73
C LEU A 102 0.94 11.41 -1.28
N PHE A 103 1.97 11.25 -0.46
CA PHE A 103 1.89 11.40 0.98
C PHE A 103 2.99 12.34 1.48
N PRO A 104 2.76 13.08 2.58
CA PRO A 104 3.80 13.92 3.15
C PRO A 104 5.06 13.10 3.49
N PRO A 105 6.27 13.56 3.11
CA PRO A 105 7.52 12.90 3.48
C PRO A 105 7.67 12.81 5.01
N GLY A 106 8.37 11.76 5.48
CA GLY A 106 8.61 11.53 6.91
C GLY A 106 7.35 11.24 7.73
N SER A 107 6.19 11.01 7.10
CA SER A 107 4.93 10.82 7.80
C SER A 107 4.57 9.35 8.02
N GLN A 108 3.63 9.11 8.93
CA GLN A 108 3.03 7.78 9.10
C GLN A 108 2.38 7.27 7.80
N LYS A 109 1.80 8.16 6.96
CA LYS A 109 1.23 7.80 5.64
C LYS A 109 2.31 7.27 4.68
N ALA A 110 3.48 7.91 4.66
CA ALA A 110 4.64 7.43 3.92
C ALA A 110 5.10 6.04 4.40
N CYS A 111 5.07 5.81 5.72
CA CYS A 111 5.37 4.52 6.31
C CYS A 111 4.39 3.42 5.85
N TYR A 112 3.10 3.72 5.77
CA TYR A 112 2.08 2.82 5.21
C TYR A 112 2.33 2.47 3.75
N LEU A 113 2.75 3.45 2.93
CA LEU A 113 3.09 3.20 1.53
C LEU A 113 4.26 2.23 1.39
N LEU A 114 5.39 2.50 2.04
CA LEU A 114 6.56 1.62 1.98
C LEU A 114 6.23 0.22 2.53
N SER A 115 5.52 0.15 3.65
CA SER A 115 5.12 -1.12 4.28
C SER A 115 4.17 -1.92 3.39
N GLY A 116 3.17 -1.29 2.79
CA GLY A 116 2.25 -1.94 1.86
C GLY A 116 2.96 -2.48 0.62
N ALA A 117 3.81 -1.65 0.01
CA ALA A 117 4.58 -2.01 -1.19
C ALA A 117 5.48 -3.22 -0.94
N THR A 118 6.30 -3.15 0.12
CA THR A 118 7.21 -4.25 0.48
C THR A 118 6.48 -5.51 0.90
N THR A 119 5.34 -5.40 1.60
CA THR A 119 4.54 -6.57 1.99
C THR A 119 3.94 -7.27 0.78
N VAL A 120 3.43 -6.52 -0.20
CA VAL A 120 2.88 -7.10 -1.44
C VAL A 120 4.00 -7.77 -2.23
N ALA A 121 5.11 -7.07 -2.49
CA ALA A 121 6.29 -7.60 -3.17
C ALA A 121 6.89 -8.85 -2.51
N ALA A 122 6.80 -8.96 -1.18
CA ALA A 122 7.34 -10.11 -0.47
C ALA A 122 6.49 -11.40 -0.55
N MET A 123 5.29 -11.37 -1.16
CA MET A 123 4.30 -12.46 -1.12
C MET A 123 4.80 -13.76 -1.74
N ASP A 124 5.45 -13.71 -2.89
CA ASP A 124 6.17 -14.82 -3.51
C ASP A 124 7.68 -14.81 -3.19
N GLY A 125 8.22 -13.64 -2.85
CA GLY A 125 9.53 -13.49 -2.25
C GLY A 125 10.27 -12.30 -2.83
N LEU A 126 10.66 -11.38 -1.96
CA LEU A 126 11.22 -10.09 -2.37
C LEU A 126 12.53 -10.24 -3.17
N SER A 127 12.46 -9.90 -4.45
CA SER A 127 13.53 -9.87 -5.43
C SER A 127 14.55 -8.76 -5.11
N ALA A 128 15.72 -8.82 -5.76
CA ALA A 128 16.74 -7.79 -5.59
C ALA A 128 16.30 -6.44 -6.20
N GLN A 129 15.50 -6.48 -7.27
CA GLN A 129 15.00 -5.29 -7.95
C GLN A 129 13.90 -4.61 -7.13
N GLU A 130 12.97 -5.40 -6.56
CA GLU A 130 11.95 -4.90 -5.65
C GLU A 130 12.55 -4.34 -4.36
N GLU A 131 13.57 -5.00 -3.78
CA GLU A 131 14.26 -4.46 -2.61
C GLU A 131 14.95 -3.13 -2.94
N ALA A 132 15.63 -3.02 -4.08
CA ALA A 132 16.27 -1.77 -4.49
C ALA A 132 15.24 -0.65 -4.67
N SER A 133 14.11 -0.94 -5.34
CA SER A 133 12.98 -0.04 -5.52
C SER A 133 12.38 0.41 -4.19
N ALA A 134 12.18 -0.51 -3.24
CA ALA A 134 11.69 -0.19 -1.90
C ALA A 134 12.64 0.70 -1.10
N ARG A 135 13.96 0.52 -1.25
CA ARG A 135 14.96 1.38 -0.62
C ARG A 135 14.95 2.79 -1.23
N GLU A 136 14.86 2.87 -2.55
CA GLU A 136 14.74 4.14 -3.26
C GLU A 136 13.45 4.87 -2.85
N LEU A 137 12.32 4.15 -2.76
CA LEU A 137 11.05 4.67 -2.26
C LEU A 137 11.21 5.22 -0.85
N GLY A 138 11.82 4.45 0.06
CA GLY A 138 12.05 4.86 1.43
C GLY A 138 12.86 6.16 1.54
N ALA A 139 13.86 6.33 0.68
CA ALA A 139 14.65 7.56 0.60
C ALA A 139 13.82 8.75 0.06
N GLN A 140 13.03 8.56 -1.01
CA GLN A 140 12.15 9.61 -1.55
C GLN A 140 11.05 10.02 -0.56
N LEU A 141 10.61 9.09 0.28
CA LEU A 141 9.65 9.32 1.35
C LEU A 141 10.28 9.94 2.60
N GLU A 142 11.58 10.25 2.59
CA GLU A 142 12.33 10.79 3.74
C GLU A 142 12.21 9.96 5.02
N LEU A 143 12.08 8.64 4.88
CA LEU A 143 12.07 7.72 6.01
C LEU A 143 13.50 7.42 6.45
N ALA A 144 13.72 7.30 7.76
CA ALA A 144 15.03 6.95 8.28
C ALA A 144 15.47 5.56 7.78
N ASP A 145 16.73 5.42 7.33
CA ASP A 145 17.29 4.16 6.81
C ASP A 145 17.03 2.95 7.71
N LYS A 146 17.10 3.14 9.04
CA LYS A 146 16.81 2.09 10.02
C LYS A 146 15.36 1.60 9.93
N LEU A 147 14.41 2.53 9.78
CA LEU A 147 13.00 2.19 9.62
C LEU A 147 12.77 1.47 8.30
N VAL A 148 13.35 1.97 7.20
CA VAL A 148 13.27 1.32 5.87
C VAL A 148 13.77 -0.12 5.94
N ASN A 149 14.93 -0.35 6.56
CA ASN A 149 15.51 -1.69 6.74
C ASN A 149 14.60 -2.62 7.54
N VAL A 150 14.00 -2.12 8.62
CA VAL A 150 13.11 -2.93 9.47
C VAL A 150 11.82 -3.26 8.75
N LEU A 151 11.22 -2.32 8.00
CA LEU A 151 10.01 -2.57 7.23
C LEU A 151 10.25 -3.62 6.12
N ILE A 152 11.36 -3.54 5.41
CA ILE A 152 11.74 -4.55 4.40
C ILE A 152 11.94 -5.92 5.05
N ALA A 153 12.65 -5.98 6.18
CA ALA A 153 12.89 -7.24 6.89
C ALA A 153 11.58 -7.86 7.43
N GLU A 154 10.70 -7.04 7.98
CA GLU A 154 9.38 -7.45 8.45
C GLU A 154 8.52 -7.99 7.30
N ALA A 155 8.46 -7.27 6.18
CA ALA A 155 7.73 -7.71 4.98
C ALA A 155 8.24 -9.06 4.46
N ARG A 156 9.57 -9.25 4.37
CA ARG A 156 10.18 -10.54 4.02
C ARG A 156 9.74 -11.65 4.97
N ALA A 157 9.77 -11.40 6.28
CA ALA A 157 9.34 -12.35 7.29
C ALA A 157 7.85 -12.69 7.17
N THR A 158 7.00 -11.69 6.90
CA THR A 158 5.56 -11.85 6.69
C THR A 158 5.28 -12.73 5.47
N GLY A 159 5.90 -12.44 4.33
CA GLY A 159 5.75 -13.27 3.13
C GLY A 159 6.18 -14.71 3.35
N MET A 160 7.31 -14.93 4.04
CA MET A 160 7.78 -16.27 4.42
C MET A 160 6.80 -17.02 5.34
N ALA A 161 6.23 -16.33 6.34
CA ALA A 161 5.27 -16.91 7.27
C ALA A 161 3.96 -17.28 6.55
N MET A 162 3.46 -16.40 5.69
CA MET A 162 2.26 -16.65 4.88
C MET A 162 2.42 -17.87 3.96
N ARG A 163 3.57 -18.00 3.27
CA ARG A 163 3.85 -19.18 2.43
C ARG A 163 3.92 -20.49 3.21
N LYS A 164 4.30 -20.43 4.50
CA LYS A 164 4.32 -21.58 5.41
C LYS A 164 2.98 -21.87 6.07
N GLY A 165 1.99 -20.99 5.93
CA GLY A 165 0.72 -21.06 6.66
C GLY A 165 0.87 -20.80 8.17
N ASP A 166 1.93 -20.09 8.58
CA ASP A 166 2.19 -19.78 9.99
C ASP A 166 1.40 -18.53 10.41
N HIS A 167 0.12 -18.74 10.71
CA HIS A 167 -0.80 -17.66 11.05
C HIS A 167 -0.43 -16.93 12.35
N GLU A 168 0.12 -17.65 13.34
CA GLU A 168 0.54 -17.05 14.61
C GLU A 168 1.70 -16.07 14.41
N LEU A 169 2.70 -16.45 13.61
CA LEU A 169 3.81 -15.57 13.27
C LEU A 169 3.34 -14.36 12.44
N VAL A 170 2.42 -14.56 11.50
CA VAL A 170 1.84 -13.45 10.73
C VAL A 170 1.16 -12.44 11.65
N ASP A 171 0.42 -12.89 12.66
CA ASP A 171 -0.27 -12.00 13.59
C ASP A 171 0.68 -11.28 14.55
N GLU A 172 1.80 -11.89 14.91
CA GLU A 172 2.87 -11.23 15.67
C GLU A 172 3.57 -10.15 14.81
N LEU A 173 3.86 -10.45 13.54
CA LEU A 173 4.48 -9.49 12.61
C LEU A 173 3.56 -8.30 12.31
N LYS A 174 2.25 -8.51 12.20
CA LYS A 174 1.27 -7.41 12.12
C LYS A 174 1.32 -6.49 13.34
N ARG A 175 1.45 -7.05 14.54
CA ARG A 175 1.58 -6.28 15.79
C ARG A 175 2.89 -5.50 15.83
N LEU A 176 4.00 -6.11 15.40
CA LEU A 176 5.28 -5.42 15.24
C LEU A 176 5.15 -4.24 14.27
N ARG A 177 4.54 -4.44 13.10
CA ARG A 177 4.32 -3.38 12.10
C ARG A 177 3.53 -2.20 12.66
N ALA A 178 2.42 -2.47 13.35
CA ALA A 178 1.64 -1.43 14.00
C ALA A 178 2.47 -0.65 15.04
N ALA A 179 3.33 -1.33 15.80
CA ALA A 179 4.23 -0.67 16.75
C ALA A 179 5.27 0.20 16.04
N LEU A 180 5.84 -0.24 14.90
CA LEU A 180 6.81 0.53 14.12
C LEU A 180 6.23 1.87 13.65
N PHE A 181 4.94 1.90 13.29
CA PHE A 181 4.27 3.11 12.85
C PHE A 181 4.10 4.15 13.96
N GLY A 182 4.10 3.74 15.24
CA GLY A 182 4.03 4.65 16.38
C GLY A 182 5.34 5.34 16.73
N TYR A 183 6.43 5.05 16.01
CA TYR A 183 7.75 5.69 16.18
C TYR A 183 8.10 6.69 15.06
N VAL A 184 7.15 6.96 14.15
CA VAL A 184 7.23 8.01 13.13
C VAL A 184 6.45 9.22 13.63
#